data_AF-A0A2E0WZ98-F1
#
_entry.id   AF-A0A2E0WZ98-F1
#
_cell.length_a   1.000
_cell.length_b   1.000
_cell.length_c   1.000
_cell.angle_alpha   90.00
_cell.angle_beta   90.00
_cell.angle_gamma   90.00
#
_symmetry.space_group_name_H-M   'P 1'
#
loop_
_entity.id
_entity.type
_entity.pdbx_description
1 polymer ?
#
loop_
_entity_poly.entity_id
_entity_poly.type
_entity_poly.pdbx_seq_one_letter_code
_entity_poly.pdbx_strand_id
1 'polypeptide(L)'
;MDNWNGCLLQAGCVVLLATAAGCSDGRVPVYPVTGTVLVDGRPAVGAEVICYARNEELKRSGVPIPTGVVDDSGEFVLDSYGQGDGAPAGEYDLSVIWNVTVVDSDDPESRVERDQLAGRYEDPKSSGLNRVVNGGPTTWETLELRSRPAR
;
A
#
# COMPACT_ATOMS: atom_id res chain seq x y z
N MET A 1 27.12 -50.00 -16.52
CA MET A 1 28.19 -49.23 -15.85
C MET A 1 28.00 -47.80 -16.34
N ASP A 2 27.45 -46.84 -15.60
CA ASP A 2 27.19 -46.73 -14.17
C ASP A 2 26.00 -45.79 -13.98
N ASN A 3 25.15 -46.20 -13.05
CA ASN A 3 24.05 -45.53 -12.41
C ASN A 3 24.54 -44.43 -11.47
N TRP A 4 24.03 -43.19 -11.61
CA TRP A 4 24.24 -42.15 -10.59
C TRP A 4 22.91 -41.52 -10.17
N ASN A 5 22.40 -42.02 -9.05
CA ASN A 5 21.35 -41.40 -8.27
C ASN A 5 21.94 -40.18 -7.54
N GLY A 6 21.38 -38.99 -7.82
CA GLY A 6 21.64 -37.75 -7.08
C GLY A 6 20.35 -37.21 -6.49
N CYS A 7 19.86 -37.87 -5.44
CA CYS A 7 18.93 -37.30 -4.47
C CYS A 7 19.64 -36.13 -3.76
N LEU A 8 19.04 -34.94 -3.64
CA LEU A 8 19.23 -33.97 -2.55
C LEU A 8 18.31 -32.74 -2.75
N LEU A 9 17.21 -32.73 -1.99
CA LEU A 9 16.59 -31.63 -1.21
C LEU A 9 16.25 -30.23 -1.79
N GLN A 10 15.02 -29.82 -1.42
CA GLN A 10 14.48 -28.46 -1.16
C GLN A 10 14.18 -27.58 -2.39
N ALA A 11 13.04 -26.90 -2.51
CA ALA A 11 11.97 -26.58 -1.56
C ALA A 11 10.64 -26.52 -2.33
N GLY A 12 9.58 -27.05 -1.73
CA GLY A 12 8.23 -26.93 -2.30
C GLY A 12 7.77 -25.49 -2.25
N CYS A 13 7.70 -24.83 -3.41
CA CYS A 13 6.87 -23.65 -3.58
C CYS A 13 5.40 -24.11 -3.53
N VAL A 14 4.86 -24.21 -2.33
CA VAL A 14 3.41 -24.28 -2.12
C VAL A 14 2.86 -22.92 -2.56
N VAL A 15 2.49 -22.84 -3.83
CA VAL A 15 1.66 -21.75 -4.34
C VAL A 15 0.28 -21.96 -3.72
N LEU A 16 0.05 -21.31 -2.59
CA LEU A 16 -1.26 -21.12 -1.98
C LEU A 16 -2.10 -20.30 -2.95
N LEU A 17 -2.75 -20.98 -3.89
CA LEU A 17 -3.92 -20.46 -4.58
C LEU A 17 -5.03 -20.32 -3.53
N ALA A 18 -5.04 -19.18 -2.85
CA ALA A 18 -6.15 -18.74 -2.04
C ALA A 18 -7.34 -18.50 -2.98
N THR A 19 -8.19 -19.52 -3.12
CA THR A 19 -9.51 -19.38 -3.74
C THR A 19 -10.32 -18.43 -2.86
N ALA A 20 -10.47 -17.19 -3.32
CA ALA A 20 -11.41 -16.23 -2.75
C ALA A 20 -12.84 -16.77 -2.97
N ALA A 21 -13.31 -17.58 -2.02
CA ALA A 21 -14.71 -17.94 -1.90
C ALA A 21 -15.45 -16.70 -1.34
N GLY A 22 -15.85 -15.81 -2.25
CA GLY A 22 -16.68 -14.67 -1.95
C GLY A 22 -18.09 -15.12 -1.57
N CYS A 23 -18.39 -15.12 -0.27
CA CYS A 23 -19.76 -15.16 0.23
C CYS A 23 -20.41 -13.80 -0.08
N SER A 24 -21.41 -13.78 -0.96
CA SER A 24 -21.97 -12.54 -1.49
C SER A 24 -22.98 -11.91 -0.53
N ASP A 25 -22.51 -11.14 0.44
CA ASP A 25 -23.34 -10.25 1.28
C ASP A 25 -23.75 -8.96 0.52
N GLY A 26 -23.69 -8.95 -0.82
CA GLY A 26 -23.97 -7.77 -1.64
C GLY A 26 -22.89 -6.68 -1.60
N ARG A 27 -21.74 -6.94 -0.96
CA ARG A 27 -20.59 -6.03 -0.93
C ARG A 27 -19.85 -6.00 -2.26
N VAL A 28 -19.23 -4.87 -2.58
CA VAL A 28 -18.33 -4.77 -3.73
C VAL A 28 -17.12 -5.68 -3.49
N PRO A 29 -16.71 -6.53 -4.44
CA PRO A 29 -15.53 -7.37 -4.29
C PRO A 29 -14.26 -6.53 -4.10
N VAL A 30 -13.39 -6.98 -3.21
CA VAL A 30 -12.05 -6.44 -2.99
C VAL A 30 -11.00 -7.49 -3.34
N TYR A 31 -9.84 -7.03 -3.80
CA TYR A 31 -8.74 -7.88 -4.24
C TYR A 31 -7.47 -7.46 -3.51
N PRO A 32 -6.62 -8.41 -3.06
CA PRO A 32 -5.40 -8.09 -2.34
C PRO A 32 -4.51 -7.13 -3.11
N VAL A 33 -4.06 -6.06 -2.44
CA VAL A 33 -3.14 -5.07 -3.01
C VAL A 33 -1.96 -4.88 -2.07
N THR A 34 -0.77 -4.91 -2.64
CA THR A 34 0.50 -4.63 -1.97
C THR A 34 1.32 -3.61 -2.74
N GLY A 35 2.25 -2.95 -2.08
CA GLY A 35 3.22 -2.09 -2.72
C GLY A 35 4.33 -1.67 -1.78
N THR A 36 5.24 -0.85 -2.27
CA THR A 36 6.38 -0.31 -1.52
C THR A 36 6.41 1.20 -1.65
N VAL A 37 6.70 1.92 -0.56
CA VAL A 37 6.90 3.38 -0.58
C VAL A 37 8.31 3.69 -0.11
N LEU A 38 9.07 4.36 -0.97
CA LEU A 38 10.38 4.91 -0.64
C LEU A 38 10.33 6.44 -0.73
N VAL A 39 10.95 7.13 0.21
CA VAL A 39 11.17 8.58 0.15
C VAL A 39 12.66 8.83 0.14
N ASP A 40 13.13 9.47 -0.94
CA ASP A 40 14.56 9.72 -1.17
C ASP A 40 15.42 8.42 -1.06
N GLY A 41 14.87 7.31 -1.55
CA GLY A 41 15.53 5.99 -1.57
C GLY A 41 15.50 5.22 -0.24
N ARG A 42 14.70 5.65 0.75
CA ARG A 42 14.57 4.97 2.06
C ARG A 42 13.12 4.58 2.36
N PRO A 43 12.88 3.46 3.06
CA PRO A 43 11.54 3.08 3.52
C PRO A 43 10.81 4.20 4.24
N ALA A 44 9.59 4.51 3.80
CA ALA A 44 8.76 5.54 4.40
C ALA A 44 7.95 4.99 5.59
N VAL A 45 8.64 4.39 6.56
CA VAL A 45 8.01 3.66 7.69
C VAL A 45 6.98 4.52 8.40
N GLY A 46 5.75 4.00 8.53
CA GLY A 46 4.61 4.68 9.14
C GLY A 46 3.88 5.67 8.23
N ALA A 47 4.29 5.84 6.98
CA ALA A 47 3.50 6.61 6.02
C ALA A 47 2.17 5.91 5.73
N GLU A 48 1.11 6.68 5.58
CA GLU A 48 -0.22 6.20 5.21
C GLU A 48 -0.46 6.42 3.73
N VAL A 49 -0.88 5.37 3.02
CA VAL A 49 -1.30 5.40 1.62
C VAL A 49 -2.82 5.35 1.59
N ILE A 50 -3.46 6.33 0.95
CA ILE A 50 -4.92 6.47 0.90
C ILE A 50 -5.36 6.46 -0.57
N CYS A 51 -6.34 5.63 -0.91
CA CYS A 51 -6.71 5.35 -2.29
C CYS A 51 -8.09 5.94 -2.64
N TYR A 52 -8.12 7.05 -3.36
CA TYR A 52 -9.37 7.68 -3.78
C TYR A 52 -9.79 7.19 -5.16
N ALA A 53 -10.89 6.44 -5.22
CA ALA A 53 -11.43 5.96 -6.49
C ALA A 53 -11.72 7.12 -7.45
N ARG A 54 -11.37 7.00 -8.73
CA ARG A 54 -11.73 7.97 -9.77
C ARG A 54 -13.17 7.80 -10.25
N ASN A 55 -13.65 6.56 -10.26
CA ASN A 55 -14.98 6.20 -10.73
C ASN A 55 -16.07 6.64 -9.72
N GLU A 56 -17.10 7.33 -10.21
CA GLU A 56 -18.22 7.85 -9.41
C GLU A 56 -19.17 6.77 -8.84
N GLU A 57 -19.36 5.66 -9.54
CA GLU A 57 -20.12 4.50 -9.04
C GLU A 57 -19.42 3.90 -7.83
N LEU A 58 -18.10 3.71 -7.92
CA LEU A 58 -17.33 3.17 -6.81
C LEU A 58 -17.33 4.11 -5.60
N LYS A 59 -17.23 5.43 -5.81
CA LYS A 59 -17.39 6.43 -4.73
C LYS A 59 -18.75 6.36 -4.03
N ARG A 60 -19.81 6.00 -4.75
CA ARG A 60 -21.19 5.90 -4.20
C ARG A 60 -21.56 4.50 -3.71
N SER A 61 -20.69 3.52 -3.90
CA SER A 61 -20.93 2.12 -3.53
C SER A 61 -20.97 1.87 -2.02
N GLY A 62 -20.48 2.83 -1.21
CA GLY A 62 -20.37 2.67 0.25
C GLY A 62 -19.20 1.80 0.70
N VAL A 63 -18.30 1.40 -0.21
CA VAL A 63 -17.01 0.80 0.16
C VAL A 63 -16.19 1.83 0.95
N PRO A 64 -15.61 1.46 2.10
CA PRO A 64 -14.64 2.32 2.79
C PRO A 64 -13.46 2.67 1.88
N ILE A 65 -12.85 3.84 2.09
CA ILE A 65 -11.67 4.24 1.32
C ILE A 65 -10.53 3.27 1.63
N PRO A 66 -9.93 2.59 0.64
CA PRO A 66 -8.83 1.69 0.91
C PRO A 66 -7.61 2.44 1.43
N THR A 67 -7.01 1.95 2.51
CA THR A 67 -5.79 2.53 3.10
C THR A 67 -4.76 1.46 3.43
N GLY A 68 -3.51 1.88 3.61
CA GLY A 68 -2.42 1.00 4.08
C GLY A 68 -1.33 1.79 4.78
N VAL A 69 -0.68 1.18 5.76
CA VAL A 69 0.44 1.78 6.49
C VAL A 69 1.73 1.07 6.10
N VAL A 70 2.76 1.86 5.83
CA VAL A 70 4.07 1.38 5.42
C VAL A 70 4.83 0.79 6.62
N ASP A 71 5.30 -0.44 6.49
CA ASP A 71 6.05 -1.16 7.52
C ASP A 71 7.56 -0.82 7.52
N ASP A 72 8.33 -1.53 8.34
CA ASP A 72 9.78 -1.32 8.51
C ASP A 72 10.61 -1.71 7.27
N SER A 73 10.07 -2.58 6.41
CA SER A 73 10.67 -2.94 5.13
C SER A 73 10.34 -1.94 4.01
N GLY A 74 9.36 -1.06 4.25
CA GLY A 74 8.85 -0.09 3.28
C GLY A 74 7.64 -0.60 2.49
N GLU A 75 7.14 -1.80 2.82
CA GLU A 75 5.98 -2.41 2.18
C GLU A 75 4.68 -1.97 2.87
N PHE A 76 3.58 -2.00 2.13
CA PHE A 76 2.24 -1.82 2.69
C PHE A 76 1.27 -2.83 2.05
N VAL A 77 0.21 -3.13 2.79
CA VAL A 77 -0.95 -3.88 2.32
C VAL A 77 -2.16 -2.97 2.44
N LEU A 78 -3.03 -2.97 1.43
CA LEU A 78 -4.28 -2.21 1.51
C LEU A 78 -5.37 -2.99 2.23
N ASP A 79 -6.19 -2.24 2.95
CA ASP A 79 -7.36 -2.69 3.69
C ASP A 79 -8.57 -1.84 3.26
N SER A 80 -9.71 -2.47 3.00
CA SER A 80 -11.00 -1.80 2.74
C SER A 80 -12.05 -2.16 3.80
N TYR A 81 -12.39 -3.44 3.95
CA TYR A 81 -13.37 -3.90 4.95
C TYR A 81 -12.71 -4.57 6.15
N GLY A 82 -11.55 -5.18 5.95
CA GLY A 82 -10.76 -5.85 6.97
C GLY A 82 -9.30 -5.92 6.58
N GLN A 83 -8.48 -6.40 7.52
CA GLN A 83 -7.04 -6.43 7.35
C GLN A 83 -6.62 -7.35 6.18
N GLY A 84 -5.83 -6.80 5.27
CA GLY A 84 -5.22 -7.43 4.11
C GLY A 84 -6.19 -7.78 2.98
N ASP A 85 -7.45 -7.33 3.02
CA ASP A 85 -8.46 -7.69 2.01
C ASP A 85 -8.31 -6.90 0.70
N GLY A 86 -7.54 -5.81 0.72
CA GLY A 86 -7.13 -5.04 -0.43
C GLY A 86 -8.13 -3.95 -0.80
N ALA A 87 -8.39 -3.83 -2.11
CA ALA A 87 -9.20 -2.75 -2.66
C ALA A 87 -10.10 -3.23 -3.80
N PRO A 88 -11.23 -2.57 -4.07
CA PRO A 88 -12.02 -2.85 -5.27
C PRO A 88 -11.23 -2.63 -6.55
N ALA A 89 -11.59 -3.36 -7.61
CA ALA A 89 -11.04 -3.11 -8.93
C ALA A 89 -11.42 -1.69 -9.40
N GLY A 90 -10.45 -0.96 -9.93
CA GLY A 90 -10.65 0.43 -10.35
C GLY A 90 -9.36 1.24 -10.48
N GLU A 91 -9.52 2.48 -10.91
CA GLU A 91 -8.45 3.49 -10.95
C GLU A 91 -8.53 4.39 -9.73
N TYR A 92 -7.37 4.69 -9.14
CA TYR A 92 -7.24 5.46 -7.91
C TYR A 92 -6.24 6.61 -8.07
N ASP A 93 -6.61 7.76 -7.52
CA ASP A 93 -5.68 8.82 -7.16
C ASP A 93 -5.22 8.59 -5.72
N LEU A 94 -3.91 8.67 -5.47
CA LEU A 94 -3.37 8.35 -4.16
C LEU A 94 -3.01 9.61 -3.39
N SER A 95 -3.26 9.58 -2.09
CA SER A 95 -2.57 10.43 -1.12
C SER A 95 -1.53 9.62 -0.36
N VAL A 96 -0.39 10.24 -0.06
CA VAL A 96 0.59 9.71 0.87
C VAL A 96 0.91 10.78 1.90
N ILE A 97 0.65 10.45 3.17
CA ILE A 97 0.88 11.35 4.30
C ILE A 97 1.90 10.67 5.21
N TRP A 98 2.93 11.40 5.67
CA TRP A 98 3.98 10.81 6.48
C TRP A 98 4.23 11.61 7.75
N ASN A 99 3.25 11.53 8.66
CA ASN A 99 3.31 12.17 9.96
C ASN A 99 4.18 11.34 10.90
N VAL A 100 5.33 11.87 11.29
CA VAL A 100 6.17 11.27 12.32
C VAL A 100 6.17 12.14 13.57
N THR A 101 6.05 11.50 14.73
CA THR A 101 6.23 12.19 16.01
C THR A 101 7.71 12.50 16.19
N VAL A 102 8.05 13.79 16.20
CA VAL A 102 9.37 14.27 16.57
C VAL A 102 9.34 14.83 17.98
N VAL A 103 10.43 14.61 18.71
CA VAL A 103 10.67 15.28 19.98
C VAL A 103 11.29 16.64 19.69
N ASP A 104 10.76 17.69 20.30
CA ASP A 104 11.37 19.02 20.17
C ASP A 104 12.75 19.03 20.84
N SER A 105 13.74 19.63 20.18
CA SER A 105 15.10 19.69 20.72
C SER A 105 15.21 20.65 21.91
N ASP A 106 14.33 21.66 21.96
CA ASP A 106 14.30 22.65 23.03
C ASP A 106 13.39 22.23 24.20
N ASP A 107 12.44 21.32 23.95
CA ASP A 107 11.53 20.75 24.96
C ASP A 107 11.36 19.23 24.76
N PRO A 108 12.11 18.39 25.51
CA PRO A 108 12.09 16.94 25.35
C PRO A 108 10.77 16.28 25.78
N GLU A 109 9.88 16.99 26.47
CA GLU A 109 8.52 16.51 26.76
C GLU A 109 7.52 16.82 25.63
N SER A 110 7.88 17.73 24.72
CA SER A 110 7.07 18.08 23.56
C SER A 110 7.17 17.01 22.47
N ARG A 111 6.01 16.49 22.06
CA ARG A 111 5.84 15.57 20.93
C ARG A 111 5.02 16.26 19.87
N VAL A 112 5.64 16.56 18.73
CA VAL A 112 4.99 17.24 17.61
C VAL A 112 4.92 16.30 16.42
N GLU A 113 3.76 16.20 15.78
CA GLU A 113 3.63 15.49 14.52
C GLU A 113 4.11 16.40 13.38
N ARG A 114 5.06 15.91 12.59
CA ARG A 114 5.54 16.61 11.40
C ARG A 114 5.39 15.72 10.18
N ASP A 115 4.67 16.21 9.19
CA ASP A 115 4.64 15.59 7.87
C ASP A 115 6.02 15.72 7.21
N GLN A 116 6.65 14.58 6.93
CA GLN A 116 7.94 14.49 6.26
C GLN A 116 7.86 14.82 4.75
N LEU A 117 6.65 14.93 4.20
CA LEU A 117 6.40 15.20 2.78
C LEU A 117 5.97 16.66 2.51
N ALA A 118 5.81 17.47 3.56
CA ALA A 118 5.39 18.86 3.49
C ALA A 118 4.12 19.10 2.63
N GLY A 119 3.13 18.20 2.74
CA GLY A 119 1.85 18.24 2.04
C GLY A 119 1.92 17.89 0.56
N ARG A 120 3.10 17.54 0.01
CA ARG A 120 3.31 17.37 -1.43
C ARG A 120 2.43 16.28 -2.06
N TYR A 121 2.13 15.25 -1.30
CA TYR A 121 1.34 14.10 -1.75
C TYR A 121 0.02 13.97 -0.95
N GLU A 122 -0.37 15.00 -0.20
CA GLU A 122 -1.57 14.95 0.66
C GLU A 122 -2.86 15.06 -0.15
N ASP A 123 -2.93 15.98 -1.12
CA ASP A 123 -4.10 16.12 -1.99
C ASP A 123 -4.04 15.10 -3.13
N PRO A 124 -4.98 14.15 -3.24
CA PRO A 124 -4.95 13.11 -4.26
C PRO A 124 -5.04 13.70 -5.68
N LYS A 125 -5.64 14.88 -5.85
CA LYS A 125 -5.79 15.52 -7.18
C LYS A 125 -4.50 16.15 -7.68
N SER A 126 -3.56 16.47 -6.78
CA SER A 126 -2.30 17.14 -7.12
C SER A 126 -1.05 16.33 -6.78
N SER A 127 -1.18 15.20 -6.09
CA SER A 127 -0.07 14.29 -5.74
C SER A 127 0.66 13.74 -6.97
N GLY A 128 -0.03 13.63 -8.10
CA GLY A 128 0.46 12.99 -9.32
C GLY A 128 0.58 11.46 -9.21
N LEU A 129 0.12 10.88 -8.10
CA LEU A 129 0.18 9.45 -7.83
C LEU A 129 -1.12 8.78 -8.27
N ASN A 130 -1.01 7.82 -9.19
CA ASN A 130 -2.14 7.05 -9.68
C ASN A 130 -1.80 5.57 -9.75
N ARG A 131 -2.81 4.75 -9.48
CA ARG A 131 -2.70 3.29 -9.50
C ARG A 131 -3.97 2.63 -9.98
N VAL A 132 -3.83 1.40 -10.46
CA VAL A 132 -4.91 0.55 -10.93
C VAL A 132 -4.94 -0.72 -10.12
N VAL A 133 -6.13 -1.11 -9.68
CA VAL A 133 -6.40 -2.42 -9.08
C VAL A 133 -7.16 -3.24 -10.10
N ASN A 134 -6.62 -4.40 -10.44
CA ASN A 134 -7.27 -5.34 -11.34
C ASN A 134 -8.21 -6.27 -10.56
N GLY A 135 -9.03 -7.06 -11.26
CA GLY A 135 -9.88 -8.10 -10.65
C GLY A 135 -9.09 -9.32 -10.14
N GLY A 136 -8.06 -9.10 -9.33
CA GLY A 136 -7.17 -10.12 -8.78
C GLY A 136 -6.02 -9.51 -7.96
N PRO A 137 -5.19 -10.36 -7.31
CA PRO A 137 -4.03 -9.90 -6.54
C PRO A 137 -3.14 -8.96 -7.35
N THR A 138 -2.83 -7.80 -6.79
CA THR A 138 -2.07 -6.74 -7.47
C THR A 138 -0.90 -6.30 -6.58
N THR A 139 0.30 -6.33 -7.13
CA THR A 139 1.47 -5.67 -6.52
C THR A 139 1.82 -4.46 -7.37
N TRP A 140 1.81 -3.29 -6.75
CA TRP A 140 2.18 -2.05 -7.44
C TRP A 140 3.69 -1.86 -7.49
N GLU A 141 4.15 -1.20 -8.55
CA GLU A 141 5.52 -0.68 -8.61
C GLU A 141 5.77 0.31 -7.47
N THR A 142 7.01 0.32 -7.00
CA THR A 142 7.48 1.18 -5.91
C THR A 142 7.10 2.64 -6.14
N LEU A 143 6.50 3.25 -5.12
CA LEU A 143 6.25 4.68 -5.05
C LEU A 143 7.53 5.37 -4.59
N GLU A 144 8.32 5.84 -5.56
CA GLU A 144 9.54 6.64 -5.34
C GLU A 144 9.19 8.11 -5.13
N LEU A 145 9.07 8.53 -3.88
CA LEU A 145 8.69 9.87 -3.48
C LEU A 145 9.90 10.74 -3.14
N ARG A 146 9.66 12.04 -3.02
CA ARG A 146 10.66 13.06 -2.66
C ARG A 146 10.15 13.94 -1.53
N SER A 147 10.95 14.09 -0.47
CA SER A 147 10.61 14.97 0.66
C SER A 147 10.69 16.47 0.30
N ARG A 148 11.43 16.81 -0.77
CA ARG A 148 11.65 18.19 -1.23
C ARG A 148 11.55 18.27 -2.75
N PRO A 149 11.16 19.43 -3.32
CA PRO A 149 11.25 19.63 -4.77
C PRO A 149 12.70 19.44 -5.25
N ALA A 150 12.85 18.83 -6.42
CA ALA A 150 14.14 18.83 -7.11
C ALA A 150 14.53 20.30 -7.38
N ARG A 151 15.74 20.66 -6.93
CA ARG A 151 16.30 22.01 -7.10
C ARG A 151 16.77 22.22 -8.53
#